data_AF-A0AB38HTN9-F1
#
_entry.id   AF-A0AB38HTN9-F1
#
_cell.length_a   1.000
_cell.length_b   1.000
_cell.length_c   1.000
_cell.angle_alpha   90.00
_cell.angle_beta   90.00
_cell.angle_gamma   90.00
#
_symmetry.space_group_name_H-M   'P 1'
#
loop_
_entity.id
_entity.type
_entity.pdbx_description
1 polymer ?
#
loop_
_entity_poly.entity_id
_entity_poly.type
_entity_poly.pdbx_seq_one_letter_code
_entity_poly.pdbx_strand_id
1 'polypeptide(L)'
;MSGTAASHGGWKTKSIVWLSVGFGLIVLAAANAHLLYVAMSSQPDCVAHLQHGEGDGTNSFGAATSSCSSKPSMTTKALVE
;
A
#
# COMPACT_ATOMS: atom_id res chain seq x y z
N MET A 1 -35.02 -47.75 33.43
CA MET A 1 -35.27 -46.40 33.99
C MET A 1 -34.72 -45.39 33.00
N SER A 2 -35.50 -44.34 32.79
CA SER A 2 -35.55 -43.40 31.66
C SER A 2 -34.20 -42.81 31.21
N GLY A 3 -34.04 -42.66 29.89
CA GLY A 3 -33.01 -41.81 29.29
C GLY A 3 -33.53 -40.40 29.00
N THR A 4 -32.60 -39.48 28.70
CA THR A 4 -32.73 -38.30 27.80
C THR A 4 -31.33 -37.69 27.63
N ALA A 5 -30.66 -37.93 26.50
CA ALA A 5 -30.56 -37.02 25.35
C ALA A 5 -29.65 -35.80 25.59
N ALA A 6 -28.37 -35.94 25.22
CA ALA A 6 -27.41 -34.85 25.08
C ALA A 6 -27.80 -33.95 23.89
N SER A 7 -28.74 -33.02 24.08
CA SER A 7 -29.03 -31.95 23.13
C SER A 7 -28.08 -30.78 23.37
N HIS A 8 -26.82 -30.96 22.99
CA HIS A 8 -25.82 -29.90 23.11
C HIS A 8 -24.99 -29.71 21.83
N GLY A 9 -25.31 -30.38 20.71
CA GLY A 9 -24.48 -30.36 19.49
C GLY A 9 -24.68 -29.14 18.56
N GLY A 10 -25.91 -28.67 18.37
CA GLY A 10 -26.21 -27.65 17.34
C GLY A 10 -25.69 -26.24 17.65
N TRP A 11 -25.75 -25.80 18.92
CA TRP A 11 -25.27 -24.47 19.33
C TRP A 11 -23.75 -24.34 19.19
N LYS A 12 -23.02 -25.42 19.48
CA LYS A 12 -21.54 -25.45 19.48
C LYS A 12 -21.03 -25.27 18.07
N THR A 13 -21.60 -26.01 17.12
CA THR A 13 -21.23 -25.94 15.70
C THR A 13 -21.52 -24.57 15.12
N LYS A 14 -22.70 -23.99 15.39
CA LYS A 14 -23.02 -22.62 14.96
C LYS A 14 -22.05 -21.58 15.56
N SER A 15 -21.70 -21.74 16.83
CA SER A 15 -20.73 -20.86 17.50
C SER A 15 -19.32 -20.99 16.90
N ILE A 16 -18.88 -22.21 16.60
CA ILE A 16 -17.58 -22.49 15.95
C ILE A 16 -17.54 -21.87 14.55
N VAL A 17 -18.61 -22.00 13.78
CA VAL A 17 -18.70 -21.39 12.44
C VAL A 17 -18.58 -19.87 12.55
N TRP A 18 -19.33 -19.23 13.43
CA TRP A 18 -19.24 -17.77 13.63
C TRP A 18 -17.86 -17.32 14.11
N LEU A 19 -17.23 -18.06 15.02
CA LEU A 19 -15.86 -17.77 15.46
C LEU A 19 -14.86 -17.91 14.30
N SER A 20 -15.00 -18.94 13.46
CA SER A 20 -14.11 -19.13 12.30
C SER A 20 -14.26 -18.01 11.28
N VAL A 21 -15.49 -17.56 11.01
CA VAL A 21 -15.77 -16.44 10.11
C VAL A 21 -15.19 -15.15 10.67
N GLY A 22 -15.45 -14.85 11.96
CA GLY A 22 -14.90 -13.68 12.62
C GLY A 22 -13.38 -13.66 12.63
N PHE A 23 -12.76 -14.79 12.94
CA PHE A 23 -11.31 -14.95 12.90
C PHE A 23 -10.74 -14.72 11.49
N GLY A 24 -11.36 -15.31 10.45
CA GLY A 24 -10.96 -15.08 9.06
C GLY A 24 -11.06 -13.62 8.65
N LEU A 25 -12.12 -12.92 9.04
CA LEU A 25 -12.30 -11.49 8.79
C LEU A 25 -11.21 -10.64 9.46
N ILE A 26 -10.88 -10.94 10.71
CA ILE A 26 -9.82 -10.24 11.45
C ILE A 26 -8.47 -10.45 10.76
N VAL A 27 -8.14 -11.68 10.38
CA VAL A 27 -6.88 -12.00 9.69
C VAL A 27 -6.79 -11.27 8.36
N LEU A 28 -7.87 -11.28 7.57
CA LEU A 28 -7.92 -10.58 6.29
C LEU A 28 -7.73 -9.07 6.47
N ALA A 29 -8.43 -8.45 7.43
CA ALA A 29 -8.31 -7.03 7.72
C ALA A 29 -6.88 -6.67 8.17
N ALA A 30 -6.28 -7.47 9.05
CA ALA A 30 -4.91 -7.26 9.52
C ALA A 30 -3.88 -7.36 8.38
N ALA A 31 -4.01 -8.34 7.50
CA ALA A 31 -3.15 -8.49 6.34
C ALA A 31 -3.20 -7.27 5.41
N ASN A 32 -4.41 -6.76 5.12
CA ASN A 32 -4.58 -5.57 4.27
C ASN A 32 -4.07 -4.30 4.97
N ALA A 33 -4.30 -4.15 6.28
CA ALA A 33 -3.78 -3.03 7.06
C ALA A 33 -2.25 -3.02 7.07
N HIS A 34 -1.61 -4.19 7.12
CA HIS A 34 -0.16 -4.31 7.04
C HIS A 34 0.38 -3.83 5.68
N LEU A 35 -0.30 -4.17 4.57
CA LEU A 35 0.08 -3.68 3.24
C LEU A 35 -0.01 -2.15 3.15
N LEU A 36 -1.07 -1.55 3.70
CA LEU A 36 -1.19 -0.09 3.75
C LEU A 36 -0.10 0.55 4.61
N TYR A 37 0.23 -0.05 5.76
CA TYR A 37 1.32 0.41 6.62
C TYR A 37 2.66 0.40 5.87
N VAL A 38 2.98 -0.70 5.17
CA VAL A 38 4.20 -0.82 4.36
C VAL A 38 4.23 0.23 3.25
N ALA A 39 3.11 0.45 2.56
CA ALA A 39 3.03 1.45 1.49
C ALA A 39 3.32 2.87 2.01
N MET A 40 2.82 3.21 3.20
CA MET A 40 3.06 4.52 3.80
C MET A 40 4.44 4.66 4.46
N SER A 41 4.97 3.60 5.04
CA SER A 41 6.29 3.64 5.69
C SER A 41 7.46 3.59 4.71
N SER A 42 7.22 3.17 3.46
CA SER A 42 8.30 2.93 2.48
C SER A 42 8.96 4.18 1.88
N GLN A 43 8.49 5.41 2.21
CA GLN A 43 9.12 6.74 2.02
C GLN A 43 8.10 7.77 1.47
N PRO A 44 7.49 8.64 2.30
CA PRO A 44 6.81 9.84 1.85
C PRO A 44 7.60 11.13 2.11
N ASP A 45 8.85 11.04 2.58
CA ASP A 45 9.73 12.20 2.55
C ASP A 45 10.33 12.29 1.16
N CYS A 46 9.73 13.17 0.34
CA CYS A 46 10.36 13.66 -0.87
C CYS A 46 11.64 14.37 -0.44
N VAL A 47 12.78 13.66 -0.49
CA VAL A 47 14.10 14.28 -0.43
C VAL A 47 14.07 15.45 -1.41
N ALA A 48 14.62 16.61 -1.02
CA ALA A 48 14.72 17.77 -1.90
C ALA A 48 15.60 17.41 -3.11
N HIS A 49 14.98 16.75 -4.10
CA HIS A 49 15.61 16.40 -5.34
C HIS A 49 15.78 17.71 -6.10
N LEU A 50 17.02 18.17 -6.15
CA LEU A 50 17.42 19.23 -7.05
C LEU A 50 17.05 18.80 -8.48
N GLN A 51 16.44 19.72 -9.23
CA GLN A 51 16.15 19.50 -10.65
C GLN A 51 17.44 19.15 -11.39
N HIS A 52 17.29 18.39 -12.47
CA HIS A 52 18.43 18.03 -13.31
C HIS A 52 19.16 19.30 -13.77
N GLY A 53 20.39 19.50 -13.30
CA GLY A 53 21.22 20.68 -13.59
C GLY A 53 21.38 21.69 -12.44
N GLU A 54 20.69 21.52 -11.31
CA GLU A 54 20.72 22.46 -10.16
C GLU A 54 21.75 22.06 -9.06
N GLY A 55 22.44 20.93 -9.22
CA GLY A 55 23.47 20.47 -8.27
C GLY A 55 24.89 20.89 -8.68
N ASP A 56 25.50 21.83 -7.94
CA ASP A 56 26.88 22.32 -8.15
C ASP A 56 27.95 21.51 -7.37
N GLY A 57 27.58 20.40 -6.73
CA GLY A 57 28.46 19.73 -5.75
C GLY A 57 28.59 18.22 -5.92
N THR A 58 29.78 17.70 -5.57
CA THR A 58 30.17 16.27 -5.57
C THR A 58 29.29 15.37 -4.67
N ASN A 59 28.42 15.96 -3.86
CA ASN A 59 27.62 15.29 -2.84
C ASN A 59 26.10 15.49 -3.06
N SER A 60 25.68 15.92 -4.25
CA SER A 60 24.28 16.18 -4.58
C SER A 60 23.68 15.05 -5.43
N PHE A 61 22.53 14.50 -5.00
CA PHE A 61 21.79 13.47 -5.73
C PHE A 61 20.63 14.14 -6.49
N GLY A 62 20.86 14.47 -7.75
CA GLY A 62 19.82 14.99 -8.65
C GLY A 62 18.84 13.91 -9.10
N ALA A 63 17.63 14.31 -9.47
CA ALA A 63 16.66 13.39 -10.06
C ALA A 63 17.24 12.70 -11.32
N ALA A 64 17.00 11.39 -11.45
CA ALA A 64 17.37 10.64 -12.65
C ALA A 64 16.64 11.21 -13.88
N THR A 65 17.30 11.20 -15.04
CA THR A 65 16.69 11.67 -16.28
C THR A 65 15.47 10.81 -16.64
N SER A 66 14.34 11.44 -16.95
CA SER A 66 13.13 10.72 -17.33
C SER A 66 13.34 10.03 -18.68
N SER A 67 12.97 8.76 -18.82
CA SER A 67 13.02 8.05 -20.11
C SER A 67 11.93 8.47 -21.10
N CYS A 68 11.12 9.47 -20.73
CA CYS A 68 10.12 10.05 -21.61
C CYS A 68 10.82 10.70 -22.81
N SER A 69 10.56 10.16 -24.00
CA SER A 69 10.91 10.84 -25.25
C SER A 69 9.92 11.99 -25.47
N SER A 70 10.01 13.04 -24.65
CA SER A 70 9.30 14.30 -24.90
C SER A 70 9.84 14.86 -26.20
N LYS A 71 9.11 14.65 -27.31
CA LYS A 71 9.34 15.45 -28.51
C LYS A 71 9.15 16.91 -28.09
N PRO A 72 10.14 17.78 -28.25
CA PRO A 72 9.95 19.19 -27.96
C PRO A 72 8.86 19.69 -28.90
N SER A 73 7.69 19.99 -28.33
CA SER A 73 6.66 20.72 -29.04
C SER A 73 7.26 22.10 -29.36
N MET A 74 7.34 22.43 -30.64
CA MET A 74 8.00 23.63 -31.16
C MET A 74 7.49 24.96 -30.58
N THR A 75 6.42 24.94 -29.79
CA THR A 75 5.80 26.12 -29.15
C THR A 75 6.71 26.82 -28.13
N THR A 76 7.63 26.13 -27.45
CA THR A 76 8.48 26.77 -26.43
C THR A 76 9.65 27.56 -27.01
N LYS A 77 10.08 27.30 -28.25
CA LYS A 77 11.17 28.06 -28.90
C LYS A 77 10.75 29.47 -29.33
N ALA A 78 9.45 29.73 -29.49
CA ALA A 78 8.94 31.03 -29.94
C ALA A 78 8.74 32.05 -28.81
N LEU A 79 8.97 31.68 -27.54
CA LEU A 79 8.87 32.61 -26.39
C LEU A 79 10.25 33.08 -25.90
N VAL A 80 11.34 32.67 -26.56
CA VAL A 80 12.72 33.02 -26.20
C VAL A 80 13.39 33.90 -27.27
N GLU A 81 12.65 34.42 -28.24
CA GLU A 81 13.06 35.60 -29.04
C GLU A 81 12.16 36.80 -28.72
#